data_AF-A0A938ZPM4-F1
#
_entry.id   AF-A0A938ZPM4-F1
#
_cell.length_a   1.000
_cell.length_b   1.000
_cell.length_c   1.000
_cell.angle_alpha   90.00
_cell.angle_beta   90.00
_cell.angle_gamma   90.00
#
_symmetry.space_group_name_H-M   'P 1'
#
loop_
_entity.id
_entity.type
_entity.pdbx_description
1 polymer ?
#
loop_
_entity_poly.entity_id
_entity_poly.type
_entity_poly.pdbx_seq_one_letter_code
_entity_poly.pdbx_strand_id
1 'polypeptide(L)'
;MKQSKRTRRRGLVLTIAGLKRLEGAILAIEKVENNGERFTLEDLGDRMKVSTKTLNRLWSLNTGVDQKTLKLCFSAFNLELCREDYGILSEPNYTEGSQALSVSLDTGERKLFPSLSLDYLATQHHNQLENLWSYPDGPVPVDSPFYVDRPPIEELVYREVIQPGCVIRIRATREMGKSSLVVRLLAFAKMQSYRSVNVNCNQIDSSCLTDLNKLLRSLCWQIATELGIDPKLDDNWDEEIGCKLSCSLYLQSYLLKQCKSPVVLVLNEVDRFFEYPEIAPEFFGLLRSWYEEARQDTTLQKLRLVVVYSTEVYVSLDINRSPFNIGLPIRLPEFTDHQVKYLAQRHGLDWTPDNEVNQLMSLVGGHPALIRIALYYLCCQGLTLEELIEDAIANGGIYRYHLWRHWAILQENPSLVKAYVEVVAAKQSISLNPIDTHKLESLGLIAYKGDRILPRCELYRAYFKKQLGVAEFEYKSLKKRA
;
A
#
# COMPACT_ATOMS: atom_id res chain seq x y z
N MET A 1 35.67 41.72 -21.17
CA MET A 1 35.07 40.57 -21.88
C MET A 1 35.02 39.38 -20.92
N LYS A 2 33.86 39.12 -20.29
CA LYS A 2 33.65 37.94 -19.43
C LYS A 2 33.01 36.84 -20.25
N GLN A 3 33.69 35.71 -20.36
CA GLN A 3 33.22 34.50 -21.03
C GLN A 3 31.96 33.97 -20.33
N SER A 4 30.88 33.83 -21.12
CA SER A 4 29.63 33.17 -20.74
C SER A 4 29.89 31.67 -20.47
N LYS A 5 29.75 31.26 -19.20
CA LYS A 5 29.74 29.84 -18.81
C LYS A 5 28.42 29.23 -19.26
N ARG A 6 28.50 28.40 -20.29
CA ARG A 6 27.43 27.58 -20.87
C ARG A 6 26.77 26.70 -19.78
N THR A 7 25.51 26.97 -19.48
CA THR A 7 24.66 26.24 -18.53
C THR A 7 24.50 24.77 -18.93
N ARG A 8 24.69 23.84 -17.98
CA ARG A 8 24.57 22.38 -18.19
C ARG A 8 23.16 22.02 -18.66
N ARG A 9 23.06 21.16 -19.68
CA ARG A 9 21.79 20.66 -20.24
C ARG A 9 21.01 19.87 -19.17
N ARG A 10 19.75 20.26 -18.96
CA ARG A 10 18.77 19.67 -18.03
C ARG A 10 18.41 18.24 -18.47
N GLY A 11 18.20 17.33 -17.52
CA GLY A 11 17.90 15.92 -17.80
C GLY A 11 16.52 15.72 -18.44
N LEU A 12 16.42 14.77 -19.35
CA LEU A 12 15.19 14.38 -20.05
C LEU A 12 14.60 13.12 -19.41
N VAL A 13 13.28 13.04 -19.33
CA VAL A 13 12.57 11.88 -18.78
C VAL A 13 11.73 11.27 -19.89
N LEU A 14 11.61 9.94 -19.91
CA LEU A 14 10.68 9.26 -20.81
C LEU A 14 9.24 9.69 -20.53
N THR A 15 8.50 10.03 -21.57
CA THR A 15 7.05 10.12 -21.46
C THR A 15 6.47 8.72 -21.33
N ILE A 16 5.22 8.62 -20.87
CA ILE A 16 4.49 7.35 -20.81
C ILE A 16 4.41 6.69 -22.20
N ALA A 17 4.28 7.49 -23.26
CA ALA A 17 4.29 7.01 -24.64
C ALA A 17 5.65 6.44 -25.06
N GLY A 18 6.75 7.14 -24.74
CA GLY A 18 8.11 6.67 -25.02
C GLY A 18 8.48 5.41 -24.26
N LEU A 19 8.06 5.31 -22.99
CA LEU A 19 8.27 4.12 -22.16
C LEU A 19 7.57 2.90 -22.77
N LYS A 20 6.28 3.02 -23.11
CA LYS A 20 5.51 1.93 -23.73
C LYS A 20 6.11 1.46 -25.05
N ARG A 21 6.61 2.40 -25.87
CA ARG A 21 7.28 2.05 -27.14
C ARG A 21 8.57 1.26 -26.90
N LEU A 22 9.38 1.68 -25.94
CA LEU A 22 10.62 1.00 -25.62
C LEU A 22 10.38 -0.38 -25.00
N GLU A 23 9.45 -0.50 -24.05
CA GLU A 23 9.03 -1.78 -23.44
C GLU A 23 8.45 -2.74 -24.48
N GLY A 24 7.61 -2.23 -25.39
CA GLY A 24 7.04 -3.04 -26.47
C GLY A 24 8.11 -3.62 -27.39
N ALA A 25 9.17 -2.86 -27.70
CA ALA A 25 10.28 -3.35 -28.52
C ALA A 25 11.20 -4.32 -27.77
N ILE A 26 11.42 -4.11 -26.47
CA ILE A 26 12.12 -5.07 -25.61
C ILE A 26 11.38 -6.41 -25.61
N LEU A 27 10.07 -6.40 -25.36
CA LEU A 27 9.22 -7.60 -25.35
C LEU A 27 9.19 -8.31 -26.71
N ALA A 28 9.21 -7.56 -27.81
CA ALA A 28 9.27 -8.14 -29.14
C ALA A 28 10.59 -8.88 -29.39
N ILE A 29 11.72 -8.34 -28.91
CA ILE A 29 13.04 -8.95 -29.05
C ILE A 29 13.21 -10.12 -28.07
N GLU A 30 12.69 -10.05 -26.84
CA GLU A 30 12.70 -11.18 -25.89
C GLU A 30 12.00 -12.42 -26.46
N LYS A 31 10.91 -12.24 -27.21
CA LYS A 31 10.20 -13.33 -27.89
C LYS A 31 11.00 -13.95 -29.04
N VAL A 32 11.80 -13.15 -29.73
CA VAL A 32 12.54 -13.59 -30.94
C VAL A 32 13.90 -14.16 -30.58
N GLU A 33 14.61 -13.55 -29.63
CA GLU A 33 16.01 -13.87 -29.32
C GLU A 33 16.20 -14.62 -27.99
N ASN A 34 15.24 -14.53 -27.06
CA ASN A 34 15.37 -15.10 -25.72
C ASN A 34 14.29 -16.14 -25.39
N ASN A 35 13.69 -16.77 -26.42
CA ASN A 35 12.60 -17.75 -26.28
C ASN A 35 11.42 -17.29 -25.39
N GLY A 36 11.21 -15.98 -25.28
CA GLY A 36 10.17 -15.38 -24.44
C GLY A 36 10.56 -15.20 -22.97
N GLU A 37 11.80 -15.51 -22.57
CA GLU A 37 12.34 -15.14 -21.26
C GLU A 37 12.73 -13.65 -21.22
N ARG A 38 12.59 -13.05 -20.04
CA ARG A 38 12.90 -11.63 -19.86
C ARG A 38 14.41 -11.39 -19.81
N PHE A 39 14.87 -10.30 -20.40
CA PHE A 39 16.24 -9.85 -20.21
C PHE A 39 16.46 -9.40 -18.76
N THR A 40 17.61 -9.76 -18.20
CA THR A 40 18.03 -9.21 -16.92
C THR A 40 18.44 -7.74 -17.08
N LEU A 41 18.54 -7.00 -15.98
CA LEU A 41 19.04 -5.61 -16.01
C LEU A 41 20.48 -5.52 -16.53
N GLU A 42 21.27 -6.59 -16.39
CA GLU A 42 22.63 -6.67 -16.93
C GLU A 42 22.59 -6.88 -18.44
N ASP A 43 21.76 -7.78 -18.95
CA ASP A 43 21.57 -8.02 -20.40
C ASP A 43 21.08 -6.75 -21.12
N LEU A 44 20.12 -6.04 -20.52
CA LEU A 44 19.64 -4.76 -21.03
C LEU A 44 20.74 -3.69 -20.99
N GLY A 45 21.56 -3.69 -19.94
CA GLY A 45 22.68 -2.74 -19.79
C GLY A 45 23.73 -2.91 -20.88
N ASP A 46 24.10 -4.16 -21.15
CA ASP A 46 25.07 -4.52 -22.18
C ASP A 46 24.55 -4.21 -23.58
N ARG A 47 23.29 -4.54 -23.86
CA ARG A 47 22.67 -4.28 -25.18
C ARG A 47 22.49 -2.79 -25.46
N MET A 48 22.05 -2.02 -24.47
CA MET A 48 21.83 -0.58 -24.58
C MET A 48 23.11 0.25 -24.40
N LYS A 49 24.23 -0.42 -24.04
CA LYS A 49 25.54 0.18 -23.73
C LYS A 49 25.46 1.26 -22.65
N VAL A 50 24.70 1.00 -21.60
CA VAL A 50 24.46 1.91 -20.47
C VAL A 50 24.57 1.17 -19.15
N SER A 51 24.99 1.84 -18.08
CA SER A 51 25.10 1.19 -16.78
C SER A 51 23.72 0.83 -16.20
N THR A 52 23.67 -0.25 -15.41
CA THR A 52 22.46 -0.67 -14.68
C THR A 52 21.88 0.45 -13.79
N LYS A 53 22.73 1.31 -13.22
CA LYS A 53 22.32 2.54 -12.50
C LYS A 53 21.61 3.55 -13.40
N THR A 54 21.98 3.64 -14.68
CA THR A 54 21.33 4.53 -15.65
C THR A 54 20.02 3.94 -16.14
N LEU A 55 19.92 2.62 -16.28
CA LEU A 55 18.65 1.93 -16.55
C LEU A 55 17.65 2.14 -15.41
N ASN A 56 18.04 1.91 -14.15
CA ASN A 56 17.14 2.17 -13.02
C ASN A 56 16.63 3.62 -12.99
N ARG A 57 17.45 4.57 -13.43
CA ARG A 57 17.04 5.98 -13.58
C ARG A 57 16.06 6.18 -14.74
N LEU A 58 16.30 5.55 -15.89
CA LEU A 58 15.41 5.52 -17.04
C LEU A 58 14.00 5.02 -16.66
N TRP A 59 13.93 3.94 -15.89
CA TRP A 59 12.67 3.31 -15.43
C TRP A 59 11.99 4.06 -14.29
N SER A 60 12.74 4.85 -13.50
CA SER A 60 12.21 5.55 -12.33
C SER A 60 11.28 6.73 -12.65
N LEU A 61 11.29 7.22 -13.90
CA LEU A 61 10.55 8.40 -14.41
C LEU A 61 10.71 9.72 -13.60
N ASN A 62 11.45 9.70 -12.49
CA ASN A 62 11.64 10.84 -11.59
C ASN A 62 13.06 11.42 -11.65
N THR A 63 13.95 10.78 -12.42
CA THR A 63 15.33 11.27 -12.60
C THR A 63 15.68 11.40 -14.08
N GLY A 64 16.06 12.61 -14.50
CA GLY A 64 16.38 12.87 -15.89
C GLY A 64 17.68 12.21 -16.34
N VAL A 65 17.64 11.65 -17.55
CA VAL A 65 18.76 11.05 -18.30
C VAL A 65 19.08 11.95 -19.50
N ASP A 66 20.31 11.95 -20.01
CA ASP A 66 20.67 12.79 -21.14
C ASP A 66 20.16 12.24 -22.49
N GLN A 67 19.97 13.13 -23.47
CA GLN A 67 19.39 12.78 -24.77
C GLN A 67 20.21 11.75 -25.55
N LYS A 68 21.54 11.71 -25.38
CA LYS A 68 22.38 10.72 -26.07
C LYS A 68 22.11 9.32 -25.54
N THR A 69 21.95 9.18 -24.24
CA THR A 69 21.56 7.92 -23.59
C THR A 69 20.19 7.46 -24.07
N LEU A 70 19.18 8.33 -24.13
CA LEU A 70 17.87 7.97 -24.68
C LEU A 70 17.94 7.48 -26.13
N LYS A 71 18.78 8.11 -26.97
CA LYS A 71 19.00 7.64 -28.35
C LYS A 71 19.65 6.26 -28.39
N LEU A 72 20.64 6.00 -27.54
CA LEU A 72 21.28 4.68 -27.44
C LEU A 72 20.26 3.62 -27.04
N CYS A 73 19.45 3.90 -26.01
CA CYS A 73 18.39 3.02 -25.54
C CYS A 73 17.42 2.62 -26.66
N PHE A 74 16.93 3.58 -27.46
CA PHE A 74 15.97 3.30 -28.54
C PHE A 74 16.63 2.59 -29.72
N SER A 75 17.85 3.00 -30.09
CA SER A 75 18.58 2.39 -31.20
C SER A 75 18.95 0.92 -30.94
N ALA A 76 19.13 0.53 -29.68
CA ALA A 76 19.44 -0.86 -29.30
C ALA A 76 18.30 -1.85 -29.62
N PHE A 77 17.08 -1.33 -29.84
CA PHE A 77 15.90 -2.11 -30.23
C PHE A 77 15.33 -1.65 -31.58
N ASN A 78 16.18 -1.08 -32.45
CA ASN A 78 15.82 -0.60 -33.79
C ASN A 78 14.68 0.45 -33.81
N LEU A 79 14.55 1.25 -32.76
CA LEU A 79 13.62 2.36 -32.69
C LEU A 79 14.32 3.70 -32.93
N GLU A 80 13.64 4.61 -33.63
CA GLU A 80 14.02 6.02 -33.67
C GLU A 80 13.37 6.78 -32.49
N LEU A 81 14.17 7.63 -31.84
CA LEU A 81 13.73 8.48 -30.74
C LEU A 81 12.99 9.72 -31.28
N CYS A 82 11.69 9.79 -31.02
CA CYS A 82 10.80 10.88 -31.41
C CYS A 82 10.66 11.92 -30.29
N ARG A 83 10.14 13.11 -30.60
CA ARG A 83 9.99 14.20 -29.61
C ARG A 83 8.89 13.91 -28.57
N GLU A 84 7.97 13.04 -28.93
CA GLU A 84 6.85 12.60 -28.09
C GLU A 84 7.30 11.58 -27.04
N ASP A 85 8.50 10.98 -27.19
CA ASP A 85 9.03 9.94 -26.31
C ASP A 85 9.69 10.50 -25.05
N TYR A 86 9.99 11.80 -24.97
CA TYR A 86 10.68 12.39 -23.83
C TYR A 86 10.25 13.84 -23.50
N GLY A 87 10.25 14.17 -22.22
CA GLY A 87 9.91 15.49 -21.68
C GLY A 87 11.06 16.12 -20.87
N ILE A 88 10.97 17.43 -20.63
CA ILE A 88 11.93 18.18 -19.79
C ILE A 88 11.40 18.24 -18.35
N LEU A 89 12.21 17.81 -17.38
CA LEU A 89 11.94 18.06 -15.95
C LEU A 89 11.98 19.58 -15.69
N SER A 90 10.85 20.16 -15.28
CA SER A 90 10.75 21.55 -14.82
C SER A 90 10.44 21.54 -13.32
N GLU A 91 11.21 22.29 -12.53
CA GLU A 91 10.89 22.57 -11.11
C GLU A 91 9.67 23.52 -11.00
N PRO A 92 8.91 23.47 -9.90
CA PRO A 92 7.79 24.38 -9.68
C PRO A 92 8.30 25.81 -9.40
N ASN A 93 8.00 26.74 -10.30
CA ASN A 93 8.25 28.17 -10.05
C ASN A 93 7.23 28.71 -9.04
N TYR A 94 7.72 29.21 -7.92
CA TYR A 94 7.07 30.26 -7.12
C TYR A 94 7.06 31.59 -7.91
N THR A 95 6.16 32.51 -7.52
CA THR A 95 5.82 33.85 -8.10
C THR A 95 4.96 33.76 -9.37
N GLU A 96 3.78 34.38 -9.48
CA GLU A 96 3.26 35.66 -8.99
C GLU A 96 1.71 35.67 -9.11
N GLY A 97 1.00 36.47 -8.31
CA GLY A 97 -0.43 36.74 -8.58
C GLY A 97 -1.28 37.13 -7.38
N SER A 98 -0.87 38.14 -6.62
CA SER A 98 -1.75 38.85 -5.68
C SER A 98 -2.90 39.51 -6.44
N GLN A 99 -4.14 39.08 -6.20
CA GLN A 99 -5.30 39.97 -6.28
C GLN A 99 -6.18 39.75 -5.05
N ALA A 100 -6.21 40.79 -4.22
CA ALA A 100 -7.08 40.94 -3.09
C ALA A 100 -8.53 41.09 -3.55
N LEU A 101 -9.45 40.38 -2.90
CA LEU A 101 -10.83 40.81 -2.76
C LEU A 101 -11.20 40.71 -1.27
N SER A 102 -11.21 41.88 -0.64
CA SER A 102 -11.77 42.17 0.67
C SER A 102 -13.29 42.02 0.66
N VAL A 103 -13.86 41.26 1.59
CA VAL A 103 -15.21 41.54 2.13
C VAL A 103 -15.22 41.26 3.63
N SER A 104 -15.80 42.20 4.34
CA SER A 104 -15.75 42.50 5.77
C SER A 104 -16.52 41.52 6.67
N LEU A 105 -16.11 41.49 7.94
CA LEU A 105 -16.80 40.84 9.06
C LEU A 105 -18.21 41.41 9.28
N ASP A 106 -19.17 40.54 9.58
CA ASP A 106 -20.19 40.88 10.56
C ASP A 106 -20.64 39.67 11.39
N THR A 107 -21.19 39.96 12.56
CA THR A 107 -21.09 39.17 13.78
C THR A 107 -22.41 38.49 14.14
N GLY A 108 -22.34 37.23 14.61
CA GLY A 108 -23.34 36.64 15.52
C GLY A 108 -24.33 35.62 14.92
N GLU A 109 -24.17 34.34 15.28
CA GLU A 109 -25.18 33.50 15.97
C GLU A 109 -24.73 32.03 16.02
N ARG A 110 -24.86 31.42 17.20
CA ARG A 110 -24.67 29.98 17.46
C ARG A 110 -25.78 29.17 16.77
N LYS A 111 -25.44 28.27 15.84
CA LYS A 111 -26.32 27.15 15.42
C LYS A 111 -25.53 25.86 15.15
N LEU A 112 -26.21 24.75 15.41
CA LEU A 112 -25.75 23.37 15.50
C LEU A 112 -24.93 22.87 14.29
N PHE A 113 -23.99 21.97 14.56
CA PHE A 113 -23.18 21.23 13.58
C PHE A 113 -24.05 20.54 12.50
N PRO A 114 -23.86 20.86 11.21
CA PRO A 114 -24.29 20.00 10.12
C PRO A 114 -23.20 18.95 9.85
N SER A 115 -23.61 17.73 9.54
CA SER A 115 -22.76 16.65 9.04
C SER A 115 -21.87 17.16 7.89
N LEU A 116 -20.56 17.17 8.12
CA LEU A 116 -19.55 17.47 7.10
C LEU A 116 -19.57 16.37 6.04
N SER A 117 -20.47 16.50 5.08
CA SER A 117 -20.41 15.77 3.82
C SER A 117 -19.37 16.45 2.94
N LEU A 118 -18.36 15.67 2.54
CA LEU A 118 -17.26 16.06 1.66
C LEU A 118 -17.73 16.50 0.25
N ASP A 119 -19.05 16.46 0.00
CA ASP A 119 -19.70 16.74 -1.27
C ASP A 119 -19.59 18.22 -1.71
N TYR A 120 -19.39 19.16 -0.78
CA TYR A 120 -19.29 20.58 -1.12
C TYR A 120 -17.98 20.95 -1.86
N LEU A 121 -16.91 20.14 -1.72
CA LEU A 121 -15.66 20.37 -2.42
C LEU A 121 -15.64 19.80 -3.85
N ALA A 122 -16.61 18.94 -4.21
CA ALA A 122 -16.61 18.23 -5.48
C ALA A 122 -17.30 19.00 -6.64
N THR A 123 -18.01 20.10 -6.37
CA THR A 123 -18.93 20.71 -7.33
C THR A 123 -18.34 21.79 -8.24
N GLN A 124 -17.04 22.13 -8.15
CA GLN A 124 -16.45 23.25 -8.91
C GLN A 124 -15.53 22.86 -10.10
N HIS A 125 -15.28 21.58 -10.37
CA HIS A 125 -14.30 21.16 -11.41
C HIS A 125 -14.86 20.14 -12.43
N HIS A 126 -15.84 20.54 -13.23
CA HIS A 126 -16.48 19.66 -14.22
C HIS A 126 -15.79 19.56 -15.60
N ASN A 127 -14.59 20.13 -15.79
CA ASN A 127 -13.91 20.21 -17.11
C ASN A 127 -12.47 19.66 -17.15
N GLN A 128 -12.12 18.65 -16.34
CA GLN A 128 -10.81 17.95 -16.40
C GLN A 128 -10.95 16.41 -16.39
N LEU A 129 -11.85 15.87 -17.23
CA LEU A 129 -12.23 14.45 -17.19
C LEU A 129 -11.20 13.46 -17.79
N GLU A 130 -10.16 13.92 -18.48
CA GLU A 130 -9.16 13.01 -19.10
C GLU A 130 -8.10 12.47 -18.12
N ASN A 131 -7.99 13.02 -16.90
CA ASN A 131 -7.02 12.58 -15.87
C ASN A 131 -7.63 11.72 -14.74
N LEU A 132 -8.90 11.33 -14.83
CA LEU A 132 -9.61 10.73 -13.70
C LEU A 132 -9.21 9.28 -13.41
N TRP A 133 -8.83 8.48 -14.39
CA TRP A 133 -8.62 7.05 -14.16
C TRP A 133 -7.14 6.70 -14.00
N SER A 134 -6.54 7.11 -12.89
CA SER A 134 -5.23 6.61 -12.51
C SER A 134 -5.30 5.10 -12.23
N TYR A 135 -4.28 4.35 -12.66
CA TYR A 135 -4.19 2.92 -12.35
C TYR A 135 -4.23 2.69 -10.83
N PRO A 136 -5.01 1.72 -10.31
CA PRO A 136 -5.22 1.54 -8.86
C PRO A 136 -4.11 0.71 -8.21
N ASP A 137 -2.87 1.20 -8.23
CA ASP A 137 -1.68 0.56 -7.65
C ASP A 137 -1.26 1.09 -6.28
N GLY A 138 -1.90 2.17 -5.80
CA GLY A 138 -1.51 2.87 -4.58
C GLY A 138 -2.65 3.18 -3.62
N PRO A 139 -2.34 3.81 -2.48
CA PRO A 139 -3.36 4.37 -1.58
C PRO A 139 -4.22 5.39 -2.34
N VAL A 140 -5.52 5.36 -2.09
CA VAL A 140 -6.47 6.27 -2.72
C VAL A 140 -6.30 7.67 -2.09
N PRO A 141 -5.96 8.72 -2.88
CA PRO A 141 -5.81 10.08 -2.39
C PRO A 141 -7.06 10.61 -1.65
N VAL A 142 -6.88 11.64 -0.82
CA VAL A 142 -7.97 12.23 -0.01
C VAL A 142 -9.06 12.82 -0.89
N ASP A 143 -8.65 13.49 -1.97
CA ASP A 143 -9.47 14.18 -2.97
C ASP A 143 -10.00 13.26 -4.07
N SER A 144 -9.62 11.98 -4.07
CA SER A 144 -10.06 11.04 -5.10
C SER A 144 -11.55 10.69 -4.95
N PRO A 145 -12.35 10.77 -6.03
CA PRO A 145 -13.77 10.42 -6.00
C PRO A 145 -14.02 8.91 -5.89
N PHE A 146 -12.95 8.10 -5.95
CA PHE A 146 -13.03 6.65 -5.97
C PHE A 146 -12.75 6.00 -4.60
N TYR A 147 -12.69 6.78 -3.53
CA TYR A 147 -12.74 6.22 -2.19
C TYR A 147 -14.18 5.90 -1.82
N VAL A 148 -14.34 4.76 -1.15
CA VAL A 148 -15.62 4.32 -0.63
C VAL A 148 -15.47 4.15 0.87
N ASP A 149 -16.20 4.98 1.61
CA ASP A 149 -16.26 4.92 3.07
C ASP A 149 -16.80 3.56 3.52
N ARG A 150 -16.38 3.10 4.69
CA ARG A 150 -16.83 1.85 5.30
C ARG A 150 -17.43 2.12 6.67
N PRO A 151 -18.62 2.74 6.76
CA PRO A 151 -19.24 3.04 8.05
C PRO A 151 -19.36 1.79 8.92
N PRO A 152 -19.06 1.87 10.23
CA PRO A 152 -18.66 3.07 10.97
C PRO A 152 -17.13 3.29 11.10
N ILE A 153 -16.30 2.66 10.27
CA ILE A 153 -14.84 2.57 10.49
C ILE A 153 -14.16 3.93 10.54
N GLU A 154 -14.40 4.80 9.55
CA GLU A 154 -13.81 6.14 9.51
C GLU A 154 -14.19 6.95 10.75
N GLU A 155 -15.47 6.91 11.15
CA GLU A 155 -15.98 7.60 12.33
C GLU A 155 -15.31 7.11 13.62
N LEU A 156 -15.17 5.78 13.77
CA LEU A 156 -14.50 5.19 14.93
C LEU A 156 -13.03 5.64 15.02
N VAL A 157 -12.33 5.66 13.88
CA VAL A 157 -10.94 6.10 13.80
C VAL A 157 -10.79 7.58 14.15
N TYR A 158 -11.67 8.44 13.65
CA TYR A 158 -11.64 9.88 13.94
C TYR A 158 -12.00 10.19 15.39
N ARG A 159 -12.95 9.45 15.98
CA ARG A 159 -13.30 9.61 17.39
C ARG A 159 -12.14 9.19 18.31
N GLU A 160 -11.45 8.12 17.95
CA GLU A 160 -10.35 7.57 18.75
C GLU A 160 -9.11 8.45 18.69
N VAL A 161 -8.73 8.99 17.53
CA VAL A 161 -7.51 9.81 17.38
C VAL A 161 -7.56 11.12 18.18
N ILE A 162 -8.75 11.57 18.56
CA ILE A 162 -8.91 12.73 19.43
C ILE A 162 -8.53 12.40 20.88
N GLN A 163 -8.70 11.14 21.32
CA GLN A 163 -8.48 10.73 22.70
C GLN A 163 -7.01 10.85 23.14
N PRO A 164 -6.70 11.43 24.32
CA PRO A 164 -5.34 11.50 24.85
C PRO A 164 -4.67 10.13 24.92
N GLY A 165 -3.43 10.02 24.42
CA GLY A 165 -2.65 8.78 24.50
C GLY A 165 -3.22 7.59 23.72
N CYS A 166 -4.11 7.81 22.74
CA CYS A 166 -4.81 6.71 22.07
C CYS A 166 -3.86 5.77 21.31
N VAL A 167 -4.34 4.54 21.09
CA VAL A 167 -3.73 3.58 20.17
C VAL A 167 -4.79 3.07 19.23
N ILE A 168 -4.56 3.19 17.91
CA ILE A 168 -5.41 2.65 16.86
C ILE A 168 -4.64 1.55 16.13
N ARG A 169 -5.27 0.40 15.92
CA ARG A 169 -4.66 -0.73 15.22
C ARG A 169 -5.43 -1.05 13.96
N ILE A 170 -4.85 -0.75 12.80
CA ILE A 170 -5.47 -0.99 11.50
C ILE A 170 -4.90 -2.28 10.93
N ARG A 171 -5.74 -3.32 10.83
CA ARG A 171 -5.34 -4.64 10.33
C ARG A 171 -6.27 -5.15 9.24
N ALA A 172 -5.69 -5.77 8.23
CA ALA A 172 -6.36 -6.50 7.15
C ALA A 172 -5.29 -7.12 6.25
N THR A 173 -5.68 -7.98 5.32
CA THR A 173 -4.78 -8.43 4.23
C THR A 173 -4.28 -7.26 3.40
N ARG A 174 -3.23 -7.48 2.61
CA ARG A 174 -2.73 -6.49 1.65
C ARG A 174 -3.88 -6.07 0.73
N GLU A 175 -3.77 -4.86 0.19
CA GLU A 175 -4.71 -4.36 -0.84
C GLU A 175 -6.17 -4.16 -0.37
N MET A 176 -6.45 -4.26 0.94
CA MET A 176 -7.76 -3.97 1.54
C MET A 176 -8.01 -2.49 1.83
N GLY A 177 -7.08 -1.58 1.52
CA GLY A 177 -7.25 -0.12 1.72
C GLY A 177 -6.77 0.45 3.05
N LYS A 178 -5.90 -0.27 3.79
CA LYS A 178 -5.28 0.20 5.04
C LYS A 178 -4.61 1.56 4.88
N SER A 179 -3.73 1.68 3.89
CA SER A 179 -2.99 2.93 3.63
C SER A 179 -3.93 4.06 3.17
N SER A 180 -5.03 3.76 2.46
CA SER A 180 -6.04 4.75 2.10
C SER A 180 -6.78 5.32 3.31
N LEU A 181 -7.04 4.49 4.33
CA LEU A 181 -7.62 4.92 5.60
C LEU A 181 -6.62 5.75 6.42
N VAL A 182 -5.34 5.36 6.44
CA VAL A 182 -4.25 6.12 7.09
C VAL A 182 -4.14 7.52 6.50
N VAL A 183 -4.12 7.66 5.18
CA VAL A 183 -4.03 8.98 4.52
C VAL A 183 -5.18 9.90 4.92
N ARG A 184 -6.39 9.36 5.09
CA ARG A 184 -7.56 10.09 5.59
C ARG A 184 -7.46 10.44 7.06
N LEU A 185 -6.98 9.53 7.89
CA LEU A 185 -6.69 9.79 9.31
C LEU A 185 -5.68 10.92 9.47
N LEU A 186 -4.61 10.92 8.68
CA LEU A 186 -3.60 11.97 8.69
C LEU A 186 -4.16 13.31 8.19
N ALA A 187 -5.00 13.30 7.15
CA ALA A 187 -5.70 14.49 6.69
C ALA A 187 -6.62 15.06 7.79
N PHE A 188 -7.36 14.19 8.48
CA PHE A 188 -8.18 14.57 9.64
C PHE A 188 -7.34 15.16 10.78
N ALA A 189 -6.24 14.50 11.15
CA ALA A 189 -5.32 14.98 12.18
C ALA A 189 -4.75 16.38 11.83
N LYS A 190 -4.40 16.60 10.56
CA LYS A 190 -3.93 17.90 10.07
C LYS A 190 -5.01 18.98 10.21
N MET A 191 -6.29 18.66 9.93
CA MET A 191 -7.41 19.58 10.17
C MET A 191 -7.56 19.94 11.66
N GLN A 192 -7.25 19.01 12.57
CA GLN A 192 -7.21 19.25 14.02
C GLN A 192 -5.92 19.97 14.48
N SER A 193 -5.07 20.44 13.56
CA SER A 193 -3.77 21.07 13.84
C SER A 193 -2.77 20.16 14.60
N TYR A 194 -2.94 18.85 14.49
CA TYR A 194 -1.99 17.88 15.04
C TYR A 194 -0.76 17.79 14.13
N ARG A 195 0.39 17.48 14.73
CA ARG A 195 1.56 17.06 13.96
C ARG A 195 1.42 15.58 13.61
N SER A 196 1.98 15.17 12.50
CA SER A 196 1.93 13.78 12.05
C SER A 196 3.28 13.31 11.58
N VAL A 197 3.62 12.08 11.93
CA VAL A 197 4.81 11.35 11.50
C VAL A 197 4.34 10.03 10.93
N ASN A 198 4.76 9.68 9.72
CA ASN A 198 4.26 8.52 9.00
C ASN A 198 5.42 7.61 8.61
N VAL A 199 5.84 6.78 9.56
CA VAL A 199 6.98 5.88 9.39
C VAL A 199 6.56 4.66 8.58
N ASN A 200 7.26 4.41 7.47
CA ASN A 200 7.19 3.13 6.79
C ASN A 200 8.30 2.20 7.32
N CYS A 201 7.94 1.14 8.03
CA CYS A 201 8.90 0.19 8.60
C CYS A 201 9.66 -0.63 7.53
N ASN A 202 9.21 -0.69 6.28
CA ASN A 202 9.98 -1.24 5.15
C ASN A 202 11.15 -0.35 4.73
N GLN A 203 11.19 0.93 5.14
CA GLN A 203 12.33 1.82 4.86
C GLN A 203 13.46 1.70 5.89
N ILE A 204 13.24 1.01 7.00
CA ILE A 204 14.26 0.78 8.02
C ILE A 204 15.30 -0.21 7.48
N ASP A 205 16.59 0.10 7.60
CA ASP A 205 17.63 -0.79 7.11
C ASP A 205 17.62 -2.13 7.84
N SER A 206 17.87 -3.23 7.12
CA SER A 206 17.91 -4.57 7.72
C SER A 206 18.98 -4.70 8.81
N SER A 207 20.03 -3.88 8.79
CA SER A 207 21.07 -3.80 9.82
C SER A 207 20.55 -3.23 11.15
N CYS A 208 19.49 -2.43 11.12
CA CYS A 208 18.80 -1.95 12.33
C CYS A 208 17.89 -3.03 12.93
N LEU A 209 17.47 -4.02 12.14
CA LEU A 209 16.56 -5.08 12.58
C LEU A 209 17.28 -6.26 13.25
N THR A 210 18.60 -6.21 13.37
CA THR A 210 19.39 -7.20 14.13
C THR A 210 19.64 -6.77 15.57
N ASP A 211 19.33 -5.52 15.93
CA ASP A 211 19.67 -4.92 17.22
C ASP A 211 18.60 -3.90 17.62
N LEU A 212 17.95 -4.14 18.75
CA LEU A 212 16.86 -3.29 19.23
C LEU A 212 17.32 -1.84 19.45
N ASN A 213 18.53 -1.62 19.96
CA ASN A 213 19.02 -0.26 20.20
C ASN A 213 19.19 0.50 18.86
N LYS A 214 19.72 -0.16 17.82
CA LYS A 214 19.83 0.45 16.48
C LYS A 214 18.47 0.76 15.88
N LEU A 215 17.50 -0.14 16.02
CA LEU A 215 16.12 0.09 15.58
C LEU A 215 15.53 1.32 16.28
N LEU A 216 15.60 1.37 17.61
CA LEU A 216 14.98 2.45 18.39
C LEU A 216 15.64 3.80 18.13
N ARG A 217 16.97 3.85 17.98
CA ARG A 217 17.70 5.06 17.59
C ARG A 217 17.31 5.52 16.18
N SER A 218 17.27 4.60 15.21
CA SER A 218 16.86 4.90 13.83
C SER A 218 15.42 5.44 13.77
N LEU A 219 14.51 4.80 14.49
CA LEU A 219 13.12 5.25 14.60
C LEU A 219 13.02 6.64 15.22
N CYS A 220 13.69 6.88 16.35
CA CYS A 220 13.69 8.18 17.01
C CYS A 220 14.31 9.29 16.16
N TRP A 221 15.36 8.98 15.40
CA TRP A 221 15.97 9.89 14.44
C TRP A 221 14.99 10.27 13.32
N GLN A 222 14.28 9.29 12.75
CA GLN A 222 13.27 9.52 11.72
C GLN A 222 12.11 10.37 12.25
N ILE A 223 11.57 10.04 13.43
CA ILE A 223 10.48 10.79 14.07
C ILE A 223 10.89 12.24 14.31
N ALA A 224 12.08 12.48 14.86
CA ALA A 224 12.58 13.84 15.11
C ALA A 224 12.70 14.64 13.81
N THR A 225 13.30 14.03 12.77
CA THR A 225 13.48 14.65 11.45
C THR A 225 12.14 15.02 10.80
N GLU A 226 11.16 14.12 10.81
CA GLU A 226 9.83 14.39 10.27
C GLU A 226 9.06 15.47 11.06
N LEU A 227 9.31 15.59 12.36
CA LEU A 227 8.76 16.66 13.20
C LEU A 227 9.49 18.00 13.04
N GLY A 228 10.58 18.05 12.27
CA GLY A 228 11.45 19.23 12.15
C GLY A 228 12.20 19.56 13.44
N ILE A 229 12.49 18.55 14.26
CA ILE A 229 13.24 18.65 15.51
C ILE A 229 14.63 18.05 15.28
N ASP A 230 15.67 18.75 15.75
CA ASP A 230 17.06 18.29 15.63
C ASP A 230 17.25 16.95 16.37
N PRO A 231 17.70 15.87 15.69
CA PRO A 231 17.78 14.53 16.28
C PRO A 231 19.03 14.36 17.17
N LYS A 232 19.07 15.07 18.31
CA LYS A 232 20.16 15.04 19.30
C LYS A 232 20.17 13.77 20.15
N LEU A 233 20.29 12.62 19.49
CA LEU A 233 20.30 11.32 20.17
C LEU A 233 21.54 11.14 21.04
N ASP A 234 22.73 11.56 20.59
CA ASP A 234 23.97 11.35 21.36
C ASP A 234 23.97 12.10 22.71
N ASP A 235 23.28 13.25 22.78
CA ASP A 235 23.15 14.03 24.01
C ASP A 235 22.05 13.50 24.95
N ASN A 236 21.06 12.76 24.42
CA ASN A 236 19.82 12.40 25.13
C ASN A 236 19.57 10.89 25.16
N TRP A 237 20.58 10.07 24.89
CA TRP A 237 20.47 8.62 24.83
C TRP A 237 21.55 7.97 25.67
N ASP A 238 21.15 7.45 26.82
CA ASP A 238 22.03 6.74 27.73
C ASP A 238 21.87 5.22 27.52
N GLU A 239 22.94 4.52 27.16
CA GLU A 239 22.86 3.06 26.96
C GLU A 239 22.89 2.28 28.29
N GLU A 240 23.40 2.87 29.37
CA GLU A 240 23.54 2.21 30.67
C GLU A 240 22.19 1.94 31.34
N ILE A 241 21.20 2.82 31.12
CA ILE A 241 19.83 2.66 31.64
C ILE A 241 18.96 1.72 30.77
N GLY A 242 19.49 1.28 29.63
CA GLY A 242 18.83 0.40 28.68
C GLY A 242 18.02 1.11 27.58
N CYS A 243 18.17 0.63 26.35
CA CYS A 243 17.66 1.28 25.14
C CYS A 243 16.14 1.55 25.13
N LYS A 244 15.32 0.70 25.77
CA LYS A 244 13.87 0.91 25.86
C LYS A 244 13.53 2.15 26.69
N LEU A 245 14.17 2.30 27.85
CA LEU A 245 13.94 3.46 28.72
C LEU A 245 14.48 4.74 28.08
N SER A 246 15.65 4.68 27.45
CA SER A 246 16.24 5.81 26.73
C SER A 246 15.37 6.27 25.58
N CYS A 247 14.78 5.32 24.83
CA CYS A 247 13.80 5.61 23.80
C CYS A 247 12.56 6.34 24.36
N SER A 248 11.97 5.82 25.45
CA SER A 248 10.82 6.45 26.12
C SER A 248 11.15 7.86 26.59
N LEU A 249 12.29 8.06 27.25
CA LEU A 249 12.72 9.37 27.75
C LEU A 249 13.00 10.34 26.61
N TYR A 250 13.63 9.90 25.53
CA TYR A 250 13.83 10.73 24.34
C TYR A 250 12.50 11.16 23.72
N LEU A 251 11.58 10.22 23.51
CA LEU A 251 10.26 10.54 22.98
C LEU A 251 9.49 11.50 23.88
N GLN A 252 9.41 11.21 25.18
CA GLN A 252 8.64 11.97 26.15
C GLN A 252 9.30 13.33 26.46
N SER A 253 10.53 13.31 26.96
CA SER A 253 11.21 14.47 27.52
C SER A 253 11.91 15.33 26.48
N TYR A 254 12.28 14.80 25.32
CA TYR A 254 12.89 15.58 24.26
C TYR A 254 11.87 15.93 23.16
N LEU A 255 11.25 14.95 22.50
CA LEU A 255 10.38 15.22 21.35
C LEU A 255 9.02 15.83 21.74
N LEU A 256 8.26 15.16 22.61
CA LEU A 256 6.89 15.56 22.94
C LEU A 256 6.81 16.83 23.80
N LYS A 257 7.85 17.13 24.60
CA LYS A 257 7.94 18.43 25.31
C LYS A 257 8.08 19.62 24.36
N GLN A 258 8.77 19.45 23.23
CA GLN A 258 8.92 20.50 22.21
C GLN A 258 7.65 20.68 21.33
N CYS A 259 6.76 19.69 21.33
CA CYS A 259 5.51 19.73 20.58
C CYS A 259 4.40 20.44 21.36
N LYS A 260 3.88 21.55 20.81
CA LYS A 260 2.73 22.28 21.39
C LYS A 260 1.38 21.59 21.12
N SER A 261 1.27 20.88 20.00
CA SER A 261 0.08 20.11 19.63
C SER A 261 0.35 18.60 19.70
N PRO A 262 -0.70 17.76 19.80
CA PRO A 262 -0.57 16.30 19.74
C PRO A 262 0.17 15.83 18.49
N VAL A 263 0.85 14.69 18.61
CA VAL A 263 1.61 14.04 17.54
C VAL A 263 0.96 12.71 17.20
N VAL A 264 0.49 12.57 15.96
CA VAL A 264 0.05 11.29 15.40
C VAL A 264 1.24 10.57 14.81
N LEU A 265 1.69 9.50 15.48
CA LEU A 265 2.72 8.61 14.99
C LEU A 265 2.08 7.39 14.33
N VAL A 266 2.17 7.31 13.01
CA VAL A 266 1.77 6.15 12.24
C VAL A 266 2.99 5.26 11.99
N LEU A 267 2.87 3.99 12.35
CA LEU A 267 3.82 2.94 12.03
C LEU A 267 3.18 2.01 10.99
N ASN A 268 3.57 2.16 9.72
CA ASN A 268 3.12 1.31 8.63
C ASN A 268 4.01 0.09 8.44
N GLU A 269 3.39 -1.02 8.03
CA GLU A 269 4.10 -2.23 7.61
C GLU A 269 4.96 -2.81 8.75
N VAL A 270 4.47 -2.67 10.00
CA VAL A 270 5.15 -3.24 11.18
C VAL A 270 5.19 -4.76 11.15
N ASP A 271 4.43 -5.39 10.24
CA ASP A 271 4.51 -6.83 9.99
C ASP A 271 5.90 -7.31 9.60
N ARG A 272 6.75 -6.44 9.02
CA ARG A 272 8.17 -6.76 8.78
C ARG A 272 8.91 -7.16 10.05
N PHE A 273 8.57 -6.60 11.21
CA PHE A 273 9.27 -6.92 12.46
C PHE A 273 8.98 -8.34 12.94
N PHE A 274 7.90 -8.98 12.48
CA PHE A 274 7.59 -10.36 12.82
C PHE A 274 8.57 -11.38 12.21
N GLU A 275 9.34 -10.97 11.20
CA GLU A 275 10.45 -11.76 10.66
C GLU A 275 11.65 -11.82 11.64
N TYR A 276 11.64 -11.01 12.70
CA TYR A 276 12.72 -10.87 13.68
C TYR A 276 12.20 -11.16 15.11
N PRO A 277 12.18 -12.45 15.54
CA PRO A 277 11.60 -12.85 16.82
C PRO A 277 12.24 -12.23 18.07
N GLU A 278 13.51 -11.83 18.00
CA GLU A 278 14.22 -11.15 19.10
C GLU A 278 13.84 -9.66 19.22
N ILE A 279 13.33 -9.05 18.14
CA ILE A 279 12.98 -7.62 18.09
C ILE A 279 11.50 -7.40 18.34
N ALA A 280 10.63 -8.18 17.70
CA ALA A 280 9.19 -7.94 17.73
C ALA A 280 8.61 -7.88 19.15
N PRO A 281 8.83 -8.87 20.05
CA PRO A 281 8.27 -8.83 21.40
C PRO A 281 8.71 -7.61 22.20
N GLU A 282 10.00 -7.25 22.10
CA GLU A 282 10.58 -6.13 22.82
C GLU A 282 10.06 -4.78 22.30
N PHE A 283 10.00 -4.62 20.97
CA PHE A 283 9.50 -3.41 20.33
C PHE A 283 8.01 -3.18 20.62
N PHE A 284 7.17 -4.21 20.47
CA PHE A 284 5.74 -4.07 20.73
C PHE A 284 5.42 -3.98 22.23
N GLY A 285 6.23 -4.61 23.08
CA GLY A 285 6.20 -4.39 24.53
C GLY A 285 6.44 -2.93 24.91
N LEU A 286 7.36 -2.25 24.21
CA LEU A 286 7.62 -0.81 24.39
C LEU A 286 6.45 0.06 23.93
N LEU A 287 5.86 -0.21 22.75
CA LEU A 287 4.66 0.53 22.30
C LEU A 287 3.51 0.39 23.30
N ARG A 288 3.40 -0.79 23.92
CA ARG A 288 2.42 -1.05 24.98
C ARG A 288 2.70 -0.25 26.23
N SER A 289 3.95 -0.14 26.67
CA SER A 289 4.29 0.65 27.85
C SER A 289 3.94 2.13 27.64
N TRP A 290 4.23 2.70 26.47
CA TRP A 290 3.83 4.08 26.15
C TRP A 290 2.33 4.32 26.26
N TYR A 291 1.51 3.38 25.81
CA TYR A 291 0.05 3.46 25.94
C TYR A 291 -0.42 3.41 27.39
N GLU A 292 0.18 2.52 28.19
CA GLU A 292 -0.17 2.36 29.61
C GLU A 292 0.26 3.59 30.42
N GLU A 293 1.47 4.10 30.18
CA GLU A 293 2.04 5.29 30.84
C GLU A 293 1.30 6.58 30.48
N ALA A 294 0.78 6.70 29.25
CA ALA A 294 -0.05 7.84 28.82
C ALA A 294 -1.35 7.99 29.63
N ARG A 295 -1.75 7.01 30.45
CA ARG A 295 -2.89 7.18 31.35
C ARG A 295 -2.60 8.14 32.50
N GLN A 296 -1.34 8.29 32.87
CA GLN A 296 -0.90 9.09 34.02
C GLN A 296 -0.04 10.28 33.60
N ASP A 297 0.70 10.16 32.49
CA ASP A 297 1.61 11.20 32.03
C ASP A 297 1.00 12.10 30.93
N THR A 298 0.84 13.38 31.24
CA THR A 298 0.24 14.38 30.34
C THR A 298 1.10 14.71 29.12
N THR A 299 2.41 14.42 29.15
CA THR A 299 3.30 14.61 28.00
C THR A 299 3.14 13.46 27.01
N LEU A 300 3.12 12.21 27.49
CA LEU A 300 2.81 11.03 26.68
C LEU A 300 1.37 11.04 26.17
N GLN A 301 0.43 11.66 26.90
CA GLN A 301 -0.91 11.94 26.39
C GLN A 301 -0.94 12.77 25.11
N LYS A 302 0.15 13.41 24.69
CA LYS A 302 0.24 14.08 23.38
C LYS A 302 0.49 13.10 22.23
N LEU A 303 0.98 11.90 22.50
CA LEU A 303 1.17 10.87 21.49
C LEU A 303 -0.18 10.28 21.09
N ARG A 304 -0.40 10.07 19.78
CA ARG A 304 -1.49 9.28 19.20
C ARG A 304 -0.83 8.20 18.36
N LEU A 305 -0.87 6.96 18.80
CA LEU A 305 -0.18 5.88 18.11
C LEU A 305 -1.14 5.18 17.14
N VAL A 306 -0.70 5.00 15.90
CA VAL A 306 -1.45 4.26 14.87
C VAL A 306 -0.54 3.15 14.35
N VAL A 307 -0.93 1.90 14.54
CA VAL A 307 -0.15 0.74 14.12
C VAL A 307 -0.87 0.02 12.99
N VAL A 308 -0.21 -0.14 11.85
CA VAL A 308 -0.80 -0.69 10.63
C VAL A 308 -0.04 -1.92 10.20
N TYR A 309 -0.74 -3.05 10.10
CA TYR A 309 -0.10 -4.33 9.76
C TYR A 309 -0.97 -5.21 8.86
N SER A 310 -0.30 -6.04 8.06
CA SER A 310 -0.94 -7.11 7.31
C SER A 310 -1.23 -8.33 8.18
N THR A 311 -2.38 -8.98 7.99
CA THR A 311 -2.65 -10.29 8.61
C THR A 311 -1.88 -11.42 7.92
N GLU A 312 -1.36 -11.23 6.71
CA GLU A 312 -0.69 -12.29 5.93
C GLU A 312 0.58 -12.85 6.59
N VAL A 313 1.28 -12.04 7.38
CA VAL A 313 2.56 -12.40 8.03
C VAL A 313 2.35 -13.10 9.38
N TYR A 314 1.12 -13.16 9.89
CA TYR A 314 0.77 -13.76 11.19
C TYR A 314 0.87 -15.29 11.23
N VAL A 315 1.36 -15.92 10.17
CA VAL A 315 1.53 -17.37 10.03
C VAL A 315 2.58 -17.93 11.01
N SER A 316 3.49 -17.10 11.52
CA SER A 316 4.60 -17.50 12.40
C SER A 316 4.45 -17.12 13.88
N LEU A 317 3.50 -16.25 14.25
CA LEU A 317 3.31 -15.83 15.64
C LEU A 317 2.39 -16.78 16.41
N ASP A 318 2.79 -17.15 17.63
CA ASP A 318 1.95 -17.88 18.58
C ASP A 318 0.58 -17.20 18.71
N ILE A 319 -0.49 -17.96 18.49
CA ILE A 319 -1.90 -17.53 18.52
C ILE A 319 -2.23 -16.79 19.82
N ASN A 320 -1.53 -17.11 20.91
CA ASN A 320 -1.74 -16.51 22.23
C ASN A 320 -0.88 -15.27 22.51
N ARG A 321 0.08 -14.95 21.63
CA ARG A 321 1.04 -13.85 21.80
C ARG A 321 0.85 -12.78 20.75
N SER A 322 -0.40 -12.32 20.56
CA SER A 322 -0.59 -11.07 19.83
C SER A 322 0.18 -9.96 20.56
N PRO A 323 1.12 -9.27 19.92
CA PRO A 323 1.80 -8.12 20.50
C PRO A 323 0.83 -6.97 20.82
N PHE A 324 -0.43 -7.09 20.42
CA PHE A 324 -1.38 -6.00 20.34
C PHE A 324 -2.68 -6.30 21.10
N ASN A 325 -2.62 -6.29 22.42
CA ASN A 325 -3.82 -6.37 23.29
C ASN A 325 -4.23 -4.99 23.85
N ILE A 326 -3.96 -3.92 23.10
CA ILE A 326 -4.18 -2.53 23.52
C ILE A 326 -4.86 -1.70 22.42
N GLY A 327 -5.52 -0.61 22.82
CA GLY A 327 -6.15 0.32 21.89
C GLY A 327 -7.32 -0.24 21.06
N LEU A 328 -7.83 0.59 20.16
CA LEU A 328 -8.95 0.29 19.26
C LEU A 328 -8.53 -0.60 18.08
N PRO A 329 -9.03 -1.85 17.97
CA PRO A 329 -8.81 -2.68 16.80
C PRO A 329 -9.76 -2.31 15.65
N ILE A 330 -9.20 -1.98 14.49
CA ILE A 330 -9.91 -1.74 13.24
C ILE A 330 -9.55 -2.86 12.26
N ARG A 331 -10.53 -3.71 11.93
CA ARG A 331 -10.43 -4.70 10.86
C ARG A 331 -11.15 -4.15 9.63
N LEU A 332 -10.46 -4.04 8.50
CA LEU A 332 -11.10 -3.60 7.26
C LEU A 332 -11.85 -4.78 6.60
N PRO A 333 -13.18 -4.67 6.40
CA PRO A 333 -13.95 -5.65 5.65
C PRO A 333 -13.82 -5.41 4.15
N GLU A 334 -14.30 -6.40 3.40
CA GLU A 334 -14.61 -6.26 1.98
C GLU A 334 -15.74 -5.26 1.74
N PHE A 335 -15.85 -4.78 0.50
CA PHE A 335 -16.96 -3.97 0.06
C PHE A 335 -18.26 -4.78 -0.03
N THR A 336 -19.36 -4.12 0.26
CA THR A 336 -20.72 -4.63 0.02
C THR A 336 -21.13 -4.39 -1.44
N ASP A 337 -22.19 -5.05 -1.89
CA ASP A 337 -22.76 -4.84 -3.23
C ASP A 337 -23.11 -3.36 -3.48
N HIS A 338 -23.63 -2.67 -2.45
CA HIS A 338 -23.92 -1.23 -2.51
C HIS A 338 -22.65 -0.39 -2.73
N GLN A 339 -21.56 -0.75 -2.06
CA GLN A 339 -20.28 -0.06 -2.19
C GLN A 339 -19.63 -0.30 -3.56
N VAL A 340 -19.73 -1.52 -4.09
CA VAL A 340 -19.25 -1.85 -5.44
C VAL A 340 -20.09 -1.14 -6.50
N LYS A 341 -21.41 -1.12 -6.38
CA LYS A 341 -22.29 -0.35 -7.27
C LYS A 341 -21.95 1.14 -7.27
N TYR A 342 -21.81 1.71 -6.08
CA TYR A 342 -21.44 3.12 -5.92
C TYR A 342 -20.11 3.43 -6.62
N LEU A 343 -19.12 2.54 -6.48
CA LEU A 343 -17.84 2.70 -7.13
C LEU A 343 -17.94 2.54 -8.66
N ALA A 344 -18.73 1.58 -9.15
CA ALA A 344 -18.98 1.41 -10.58
C ALA A 344 -19.60 2.67 -11.21
N GLN A 345 -20.58 3.29 -10.52
CA GLN A 345 -21.17 4.57 -10.94
C GLN A 345 -20.15 5.70 -11.00
N ARG A 346 -19.24 5.80 -10.01
CA ARG A 346 -18.13 6.78 -10.03
C ARG A 346 -17.17 6.56 -11.20
N HIS A 347 -17.09 5.33 -11.68
CA HIS A 347 -16.32 4.94 -12.86
C HIS A 347 -17.09 5.17 -14.19
N GLY A 348 -18.35 5.61 -14.14
CA GLY A 348 -19.19 5.87 -15.32
C GLY A 348 -19.91 4.64 -15.85
N LEU A 349 -19.94 3.54 -15.10
CA LEU A 349 -20.65 2.32 -15.47
C LEU A 349 -22.07 2.33 -14.89
N ASP A 350 -23.08 2.18 -15.75
CA ASP A 350 -24.49 2.11 -15.33
C ASP A 350 -24.89 0.66 -15.03
N TRP A 351 -24.32 0.12 -13.95
CA TRP A 351 -24.52 -1.27 -13.55
C TRP A 351 -25.80 -1.49 -12.75
N THR A 352 -26.48 -2.59 -13.06
CA THR A 352 -27.61 -3.05 -12.26
C THR A 352 -27.10 -3.88 -11.08
N PRO A 353 -27.69 -3.73 -9.87
CA PRO A 353 -27.28 -4.53 -8.71
C PRO A 353 -27.42 -6.04 -8.95
N ASP A 354 -28.45 -6.44 -9.71
CA ASP A 354 -28.88 -7.82 -9.80
C ASP A 354 -28.05 -8.66 -10.81
N ASN A 355 -27.31 -8.01 -11.71
CA ASN A 355 -26.54 -8.69 -12.75
C ASN A 355 -25.03 -8.44 -12.62
N GLU A 356 -24.53 -7.29 -13.06
CA GLU A 356 -23.08 -7.04 -13.22
C GLU A 356 -22.36 -7.01 -11.87
N VAL A 357 -22.97 -6.38 -10.86
CA VAL A 357 -22.40 -6.33 -9.50
C VAL A 357 -22.31 -7.74 -8.92
N ASN A 358 -23.37 -8.55 -9.04
CA ASN A 358 -23.38 -9.93 -8.56
C ASN A 358 -22.34 -10.81 -9.27
N GLN A 359 -22.17 -10.65 -10.59
CA GLN A 359 -21.15 -11.39 -11.35
C GLN A 359 -19.74 -11.04 -10.88
N LEU A 360 -19.41 -9.74 -10.75
CA LEU A 360 -18.09 -9.32 -10.28
C LEU A 360 -17.86 -9.73 -8.82
N MET A 361 -18.84 -9.54 -7.95
CA MET A 361 -18.78 -9.94 -6.54
C MET A 361 -18.64 -11.46 -6.39
N SER A 362 -19.28 -12.25 -7.25
CA SER A 362 -19.07 -13.70 -7.27
C SER A 362 -17.64 -14.06 -7.66
N LEU A 363 -17.06 -13.36 -8.64
CA LEU A 363 -15.70 -13.60 -9.10
C LEU A 363 -14.65 -13.22 -8.05
N VAL A 364 -14.62 -11.97 -7.58
CA VAL A 364 -13.52 -11.46 -6.73
C VAL A 364 -13.92 -11.16 -5.29
N GLY A 365 -15.16 -11.42 -4.90
CA GLY A 365 -15.72 -10.96 -3.63
C GLY A 365 -15.82 -9.44 -3.61
N GLY A 366 -15.87 -8.85 -2.41
CA GLY A 366 -15.80 -7.40 -2.24
C GLY A 366 -14.37 -6.88 -2.10
N HIS A 367 -13.36 -7.57 -2.66
CA HIS A 367 -11.96 -7.21 -2.44
C HIS A 367 -11.64 -5.83 -3.06
N PRO A 368 -11.31 -4.79 -2.27
CA PRO A 368 -11.23 -3.41 -2.76
C PRO A 368 -10.31 -3.19 -3.96
N ALA A 369 -9.08 -3.70 -3.92
CA ALA A 369 -8.16 -3.55 -5.05
C ALA A 369 -8.58 -4.35 -6.30
N LEU A 370 -9.05 -5.59 -6.15
CA LEU A 370 -9.49 -6.39 -7.30
C LEU A 370 -10.70 -5.73 -7.99
N ILE A 371 -11.67 -5.24 -7.21
CA ILE A 371 -12.79 -4.44 -7.74
C ILE A 371 -12.27 -3.21 -8.48
N ARG A 372 -11.34 -2.45 -7.89
CA ARG A 372 -10.78 -1.25 -8.54
C ARG A 372 -10.03 -1.58 -9.83
N ILE A 373 -9.26 -2.67 -9.86
CA ILE A 373 -8.56 -3.14 -11.06
C ILE A 373 -9.59 -3.51 -12.13
N ALA A 374 -10.64 -4.26 -11.78
CA ALA A 374 -11.71 -4.62 -12.71
C ALA A 374 -12.34 -3.39 -13.35
N LEU A 375 -12.82 -2.45 -12.51
CA LEU A 375 -13.48 -1.23 -12.96
C LEU A 375 -12.56 -0.36 -13.81
N TYR A 376 -11.26 -0.30 -13.48
CA TYR A 376 -10.28 0.41 -14.31
C TYR A 376 -10.19 -0.19 -15.72
N TYR A 377 -10.06 -1.52 -15.85
CA TYR A 377 -9.94 -2.17 -17.16
C TYR A 377 -11.22 -2.10 -18.00
N LEU A 378 -12.38 -2.24 -17.35
CA LEU A 378 -13.69 -2.10 -17.99
C LEU A 378 -13.88 -0.68 -18.57
N CYS A 379 -13.47 0.36 -17.83
CA CYS A 379 -13.67 1.75 -18.26
C CYS A 379 -12.59 2.25 -19.22
N CYS A 380 -11.33 1.87 -18.99
CA CYS A 380 -10.19 2.48 -19.69
C CYS A 380 -9.67 1.66 -20.87
N GLN A 381 -9.95 0.36 -20.90
CA GLN A 381 -9.43 -0.55 -21.93
C GLN A 381 -10.51 -1.22 -22.77
N GLY A 382 -11.79 -0.88 -22.53
CA GLY A 382 -12.92 -1.38 -23.32
C GLY A 382 -13.16 -2.88 -23.19
N LEU A 383 -12.62 -3.52 -22.13
CA LEU A 383 -12.94 -4.90 -21.80
C LEU A 383 -14.42 -5.00 -21.40
N THR A 384 -15.08 -6.06 -21.86
CA THR A 384 -16.39 -6.44 -21.34
C THR A 384 -16.26 -7.22 -20.03
N LEU A 385 -17.35 -7.32 -19.26
CA LEU A 385 -17.34 -8.08 -18.01
C LEU A 385 -17.18 -9.58 -18.29
N GLU A 386 -17.77 -10.06 -19.38
CA GLU A 386 -17.66 -11.43 -19.85
C GLU A 386 -16.20 -11.79 -20.18
N GLU A 387 -15.52 -10.98 -20.99
CA GLU A 387 -14.10 -11.18 -21.32
C GLU A 387 -13.22 -11.15 -20.06
N LEU A 388 -13.50 -10.21 -19.14
CA LEU A 388 -12.77 -10.11 -17.87
C LEU A 388 -12.92 -11.38 -17.04
N ILE A 389 -14.12 -11.96 -16.98
CA ILE A 389 -14.40 -13.21 -16.24
C ILE A 389 -13.68 -14.39 -16.91
N GLU A 390 -13.72 -14.48 -18.24
CA GLU A 390 -13.04 -15.55 -19.00
C GLU A 390 -11.52 -15.51 -18.81
N ASP A 391 -10.92 -14.31 -18.85
CA ASP A 391 -9.48 -14.10 -18.69
C ASP A 391 -9.02 -13.99 -17.23
N ALA A 392 -9.93 -14.03 -16.26
CA ALA A 392 -9.64 -13.76 -14.85
C ALA A 392 -8.52 -14.62 -14.27
N ILE A 393 -8.43 -15.89 -14.69
CA ILE A 393 -7.43 -16.88 -14.26
C ILE A 393 -6.35 -17.15 -15.32
N ALA A 394 -6.34 -16.41 -16.44
CA ALA A 394 -5.33 -16.56 -17.47
C ALA A 394 -3.96 -16.11 -16.95
N ASN A 395 -2.86 -16.71 -17.44
CA ASN A 395 -1.50 -16.34 -17.03
C ASN A 395 -1.18 -14.86 -17.32
N GLY A 396 -1.85 -14.27 -18.32
CA GLY A 396 -1.76 -12.86 -18.67
C GLY A 396 -2.86 -11.97 -18.08
N GLY A 397 -3.82 -12.53 -17.34
CA GLY A 397 -5.01 -11.83 -16.86
C GLY A 397 -4.71 -10.71 -15.86
N ILE A 398 -5.68 -9.83 -15.66
CA ILE A 398 -5.55 -8.61 -14.84
C ILE A 398 -5.23 -8.90 -13.37
N TYR A 399 -5.58 -10.09 -12.86
CA TYR A 399 -5.34 -10.50 -11.47
C TYR A 399 -4.06 -11.32 -11.26
N ARG A 400 -3.26 -11.54 -12.31
CA ARG A 400 -2.11 -12.48 -12.27
C ARG A 400 -1.14 -12.22 -11.11
N TYR A 401 -0.81 -10.95 -10.84
CA TYR A 401 0.17 -10.60 -9.81
C TYR A 401 -0.35 -10.88 -8.41
N HIS A 402 -1.63 -10.58 -8.17
CA HIS A 402 -2.31 -10.87 -6.92
C HIS A 402 -2.37 -12.38 -6.66
N LEU A 403 -2.75 -13.17 -7.68
CA LEU A 403 -2.82 -14.62 -7.59
C LEU A 403 -1.44 -15.27 -7.41
N TRP A 404 -0.43 -14.79 -8.15
CA TRP A 404 0.94 -15.28 -8.05
C TRP A 404 1.54 -15.06 -6.65
N ARG A 405 1.27 -13.91 -6.02
CA ARG A 405 1.72 -13.65 -4.64
C ARG A 405 1.17 -14.68 -3.67
N HIS A 406 -0.13 -14.96 -3.72
CA HIS A 406 -0.73 -15.99 -2.87
C HIS A 406 -0.18 -17.39 -3.19
N TRP A 407 0.08 -17.69 -4.46
CA TRP A 407 0.72 -18.94 -4.86
C TRP A 407 2.13 -19.11 -4.27
N ALA A 408 2.97 -18.07 -4.33
CA ALA A 408 4.32 -18.11 -3.76
C ALA A 408 4.29 -18.43 -2.25
N ILE A 409 3.42 -17.76 -1.48
CA ILE A 409 3.29 -17.99 -0.03
C ILE A 409 2.80 -19.41 0.28
N LEU A 410 1.85 -19.92 -0.51
CA LEU A 410 1.38 -21.30 -0.35
C LEU A 410 2.50 -22.30 -0.63
N GLN A 411 3.27 -22.11 -1.71
CA GLN A 411 4.38 -23.01 -2.08
C GLN A 411 5.45 -23.14 -1.00
N GLU A 412 5.73 -22.07 -0.25
CA GLU A 412 6.65 -22.10 0.88
C GLU A 412 6.13 -22.96 2.06
N ASN A 413 4.83 -23.29 2.10
CA ASN A 413 4.18 -23.98 3.21
C ASN A 413 3.39 -25.23 2.72
N PRO A 414 4.03 -26.42 2.64
CA PRO A 414 3.38 -27.62 2.12
C PRO A 414 2.14 -28.10 2.90
N SER A 415 2.03 -27.83 4.21
CA SER A 415 0.83 -28.16 4.99
C SER A 415 -0.36 -27.29 4.59
N LEU A 416 -0.11 -25.99 4.39
CA LEU A 416 -1.09 -25.01 3.94
C LEU A 416 -1.61 -25.33 2.54
N VAL A 417 -0.73 -25.78 1.64
CA VAL A 417 -1.12 -26.26 0.30
C VAL A 417 -2.15 -27.38 0.41
N LYS A 418 -1.86 -28.42 1.22
CA LYS A 418 -2.78 -29.56 1.40
C LYS A 418 -4.12 -29.12 1.96
N ALA A 419 -4.10 -28.31 3.03
CA ALA A 419 -5.32 -27.76 3.63
C ALA A 419 -6.14 -26.97 2.60
N TYR A 420 -5.48 -26.16 1.76
CA TYR A 420 -6.18 -25.35 0.77
C TYR A 420 -6.71 -26.16 -0.42
N VAL A 421 -6.02 -27.24 -0.84
CA VAL A 421 -6.56 -28.21 -1.80
C VAL A 421 -7.91 -28.75 -1.34
N GLU A 422 -8.00 -29.14 -0.06
CA GLU A 422 -9.25 -29.64 0.52
C GLU A 422 -10.35 -28.57 0.45
N VAL A 423 -10.05 -27.32 0.81
CA VAL A 423 -11.02 -26.20 0.75
C VAL A 423 -11.54 -25.97 -0.67
N VAL A 424 -10.65 -25.95 -1.65
CA VAL A 424 -10.99 -25.63 -3.04
C VAL A 424 -11.75 -26.78 -3.71
N ALA A 425 -11.42 -28.03 -3.38
CA ALA A 425 -12.11 -29.22 -3.87
C ALA A 425 -13.48 -29.44 -3.20
N ALA A 426 -13.65 -28.97 -1.97
CA ALA A 426 -14.86 -29.20 -1.20
C ALA A 426 -16.09 -28.52 -1.78
N LYS A 427 -17.17 -29.31 -1.91
CA LYS A 427 -18.53 -28.84 -2.23
C LYS A 427 -19.36 -28.55 -0.97
N GLN A 428 -18.91 -29.02 0.19
CA GLN A 428 -19.59 -28.92 1.50
C GLN A 428 -18.58 -28.52 2.58
N SER A 429 -19.05 -28.23 3.80
CA SER A 429 -18.19 -27.82 4.91
C SER A 429 -17.13 -28.87 5.24
N ILE A 430 -15.88 -28.45 5.32
CA ILE A 430 -14.76 -29.26 5.79
C ILE A 430 -14.28 -28.80 7.15
N SER A 431 -13.78 -29.73 7.94
CA SER A 431 -13.07 -29.44 9.18
C SER A 431 -11.57 -29.50 8.89
N LEU A 432 -10.89 -28.38 9.06
CA LEU A 432 -9.45 -28.24 8.88
C LEU A 432 -8.77 -28.09 10.23
N ASN A 433 -7.46 -28.33 10.28
CA ASN A 433 -6.66 -27.99 11.44
C ASN A 433 -6.87 -26.50 11.78
N PRO A 434 -7.19 -26.14 13.04
CA PRO A 434 -7.41 -24.75 13.45
C PRO A 434 -6.25 -23.81 13.12
N ILE A 435 -5.01 -24.32 13.17
CA ILE A 435 -3.80 -23.55 12.85
C ILE A 435 -3.77 -23.21 11.35
N ASP A 436 -3.94 -24.22 10.48
CA ASP A 436 -3.95 -24.01 9.03
C ASP A 436 -5.17 -23.16 8.61
N THR A 437 -6.31 -23.34 9.27
CA THR A 437 -7.51 -22.51 9.05
C THR A 437 -7.23 -21.04 9.37
N HIS A 438 -6.68 -20.76 10.55
CA HIS A 438 -6.33 -19.39 10.95
C HIS A 438 -5.32 -18.76 9.97
N LYS A 439 -4.33 -19.54 9.52
CA LYS A 439 -3.35 -19.10 8.53
C LYS A 439 -4.00 -18.76 7.19
N LEU A 440 -4.88 -19.62 6.66
CA LEU A 440 -5.60 -19.37 5.41
C LEU A 440 -6.55 -18.16 5.51
N GLU A 441 -7.21 -17.98 6.66
CA GLU A 441 -8.04 -16.79 6.91
C GLU A 441 -7.18 -15.52 6.95
N SER A 442 -6.01 -15.61 7.60
CA SER A 442 -5.04 -14.52 7.73
C SER A 442 -4.44 -14.11 6.39
N LEU A 443 -4.27 -15.06 5.46
CA LEU A 443 -3.93 -14.82 4.05
C LEU A 443 -5.10 -14.26 3.24
N GLY A 444 -6.32 -14.32 3.77
CA GLY A 444 -7.53 -13.90 3.09
C GLY A 444 -7.96 -14.81 1.95
N LEU A 445 -7.54 -16.08 1.97
CA LEU A 445 -7.90 -17.06 0.94
C LEU A 445 -9.23 -17.78 1.22
N ILE A 446 -9.69 -17.74 2.47
CA ILE A 446 -10.95 -18.34 2.93
C ILE A 446 -11.84 -17.32 3.65
N ALA A 447 -13.12 -17.65 3.71
CA ALA A 447 -14.12 -16.95 4.53
C ALA A 447 -15.00 -17.97 5.27
N TYR A 448 -15.55 -17.53 6.41
CA TYR A 448 -16.51 -18.32 7.18
C TYR A 448 -17.94 -17.99 6.75
N LYS A 449 -18.76 -19.03 6.54
CA LYS A 449 -20.21 -18.92 6.34
C LYS A 449 -20.90 -19.82 7.37
N GLY A 450 -21.16 -19.27 8.56
CA GLY A 450 -21.45 -20.06 9.75
C GLY A 450 -20.25 -20.94 10.10
N ASP A 451 -20.48 -22.23 10.34
CA ASP A 451 -19.40 -23.20 10.61
C ASP A 451 -18.66 -23.68 9.36
N ARG A 452 -19.05 -23.19 8.17
CA ARG A 452 -18.47 -23.63 6.90
C ARG A 452 -17.27 -22.78 6.53
N ILE A 453 -16.17 -23.44 6.18
CA ILE A 453 -14.99 -22.83 5.55
C ILE A 453 -15.16 -22.91 4.03
N LEU A 454 -15.11 -21.77 3.35
CA LEU A 454 -15.23 -21.68 1.90
C LEU A 454 -14.05 -20.88 1.33
N PRO A 455 -13.63 -21.13 0.07
CA PRO A 455 -12.82 -20.17 -0.66
C PRO A 455 -13.48 -18.80 -0.62
N ARG A 456 -12.68 -17.75 -0.48
CA ARG A 456 -13.21 -16.40 -0.29
C ARG A 456 -13.99 -15.88 -1.50
N CYS A 457 -13.56 -16.25 -2.70
CA CYS A 457 -14.22 -15.91 -3.96
C CYS A 457 -13.95 -16.96 -5.03
N GLU A 458 -14.72 -16.95 -6.12
CA GLU A 458 -14.60 -17.94 -7.19
C GLU A 458 -13.30 -17.80 -7.98
N LEU A 459 -12.72 -16.60 -8.06
CA LEU A 459 -11.40 -16.36 -8.63
C LEU A 459 -10.34 -17.26 -7.97
N TYR A 460 -10.32 -17.27 -6.63
CA TYR A 460 -9.39 -18.12 -5.89
C TYR A 460 -9.72 -19.60 -6.07
N ARG A 461 -11.00 -19.98 -5.98
CA ARG A 461 -11.42 -21.37 -6.20
C ARG A 461 -10.94 -21.87 -7.56
N ALA A 462 -11.23 -21.15 -8.64
CA ALA A 462 -10.92 -21.56 -10.00
C ALA A 462 -9.39 -21.60 -10.26
N TYR A 463 -8.67 -20.55 -9.87
CA TYR A 463 -7.23 -20.46 -10.07
C TYR A 463 -6.47 -21.56 -9.32
N PHE A 464 -6.71 -21.69 -8.02
CA PHE A 464 -5.97 -22.66 -7.21
C PHE A 464 -6.39 -24.09 -7.50
N LYS A 465 -7.63 -24.35 -7.93
CA LYS A 465 -8.01 -25.69 -8.42
C LYS A 465 -7.21 -26.10 -9.65
N LYS A 466 -6.99 -25.15 -10.59
CA LYS A 466 -6.16 -25.38 -11.78
C LYS A 466 -4.70 -25.63 -11.41
N GLN A 467 -4.08 -24.76 -10.60
CA GLN A 467 -2.67 -24.89 -10.25
C GLN A 467 -2.38 -26.12 -9.38
N LEU A 468 -3.24 -26.39 -8.40
CA LEU A 468 -3.05 -27.50 -7.46
C LEU A 468 -3.42 -28.85 -8.08
N GLY A 469 -4.36 -28.88 -9.04
CA GLY A 469 -4.64 -30.07 -9.85
C GLY A 469 -3.45 -30.51 -10.70
N VAL A 470 -2.62 -29.57 -11.16
CA VAL A 470 -1.36 -29.85 -11.88
C VAL A 470 -0.28 -30.35 -10.91
N ALA A 471 -0.17 -29.74 -9.72
CA ALA A 471 0.81 -30.14 -8.69
C ALA A 471 0.56 -31.55 -8.11
N GLU A 472 -0.70 -31.97 -7.94
CA GLU A 472 -1.03 -33.36 -7.58
C GLU A 472 -0.57 -34.37 -8.64
N PHE A 473 -0.61 -34.00 -9.92
CA PHE A 473 -0.17 -34.83 -11.03
C PHE A 473 1.34 -35.02 -11.01
N GLU A 474 2.12 -33.97 -10.76
CA GLU A 474 3.58 -34.05 -10.63
C GLU A 474 4.00 -34.86 -9.38
N TYR A 475 3.33 -34.67 -8.25
CA TYR A 475 3.63 -35.39 -6.99
C TYR A 475 3.29 -36.90 -7.09
N LYS A 476 2.20 -37.27 -7.78
CA LYS A 476 1.86 -38.67 -8.06
C LYS A 476 2.78 -39.31 -9.11
N SER A 477 3.29 -38.53 -10.06
CA SER A 477 4.22 -39.01 -11.10
C SER A 477 5.62 -39.32 -10.57
N LEU A 478 6.11 -38.53 -9.60
CA LEU A 478 7.39 -38.77 -8.93
C LEU A 478 7.35 -40.01 -8.02
N LYS A 479 6.22 -40.26 -7.31
CA LYS A 479 6.03 -41.48 -6.50
C LYS A 479 5.79 -42.77 -7.29
N LYS A 480 5.48 -42.70 -8.59
CA LYS A 480 5.38 -43.87 -9.47
C LYS A 480 6.71 -44.27 -10.12
N ARG A 481 7.75 -43.43 -9.99
CA ARG A 481 9.10 -43.64 -10.53
C ARG A 481 10.15 -43.96 -9.46
N ALA A 482 9.77 -43.94 -8.18
CA ALA A 482 10.50 -44.49 -7.06
C ALA A 482 9.81 -45.79 -6.62
#